data_AF-A0AAV1H3H6-F1
#
_entry.id   AF-A0AAV1H3H6-F1
#
_cell.length_a   1.000
_cell.length_b   1.000
_cell.length_c   1.000
_cell.angle_alpha   90.00
_cell.angle_beta   90.00
_cell.angle_gamma   90.00
#
_symmetry.space_group_name_H-M   'P 1'
#
loop_
_entity.id
_entity.type
_entity.pdbx_description
1 polymer ?
#
loop_
_entity_poly.entity_id
_entity_poly.type
_entity_poly.pdbx_seq_one_letter_code
_entity_poly.pdbx_strand_id
1 'polypeptide(L)'
;MPFSVNGVLCTLALLVLWRANELVEACSCAPVHPQQAFCNADVVIRAKVVGEREVDSGNDIYGNPIKRIQYEVKQIKMFKGPNQDIEAVFTAPVSAVCGVTLDASGKKEYLISGKADTGGSMHVTLCDYIMPWDSLSNTQKKGLSQRYQMGCECKVRQQRTESVCECLLLLENKVRLNRPNETREAPQQQLQQQTSERRLSRL
;
A
#
# COMPACT_ATOMS: atom_id res chain seq x y z
N MET A 1 -31.12 -45.94 26.51
CA MET A 1 -30.52 -45.76 25.17
C MET A 1 -29.02 -45.56 25.37
N PRO A 2 -28.15 -46.53 25.01
CA PRO A 2 -26.72 -46.36 25.18
C PRO A 2 -26.18 -45.55 24.00
N PHE A 3 -25.70 -44.33 24.24
CA PHE A 3 -24.88 -43.63 23.25
C PHE A 3 -23.59 -44.43 23.10
N SER A 4 -23.40 -45.05 21.93
CA SER A 4 -22.19 -45.81 21.61
C SER A 4 -20.98 -44.91 21.78
N VAL A 5 -20.04 -45.33 22.64
CA VAL A 5 -18.82 -44.58 22.99
C VAL A 5 -18.02 -44.20 21.74
N ASN A 6 -18.07 -45.05 20.72
CA ASN A 6 -17.47 -44.82 19.41
C ASN A 6 -18.15 -43.69 18.62
N GLY A 7 -19.46 -43.51 18.77
CA GLY A 7 -20.21 -42.40 18.15
C GLY A 7 -19.83 -41.05 18.76
N VAL A 8 -19.58 -41.01 20.07
CA VAL A 8 -19.13 -39.80 20.78
C VAL A 8 -17.69 -39.44 20.42
N LEU A 9 -16.81 -40.44 20.27
CA LEU A 9 -15.44 -40.21 19.81
C LEU A 9 -15.40 -39.64 18.38
N CYS A 10 -16.21 -40.16 17.47
CA CYS A 10 -16.27 -39.69 16.09
C CYS A 10 -16.78 -38.24 15.98
N THR A 11 -17.79 -37.86 16.77
CA THR A 11 -18.29 -36.48 16.76
C THR A 11 -17.29 -35.50 17.36
N LEU A 12 -16.58 -35.89 18.43
CA LEU A 12 -15.49 -35.08 18.99
C LEU A 12 -14.33 -34.91 18.01
N ALA A 13 -13.92 -35.96 17.31
CA ALA A 13 -12.85 -35.89 16.31
C ALA A 13 -13.21 -34.93 15.15
N LEU A 14 -14.46 -34.99 14.66
CA LEU A 14 -14.96 -34.09 13.62
C LEU A 14 -15.02 -32.64 14.10
N LEU A 15 -15.43 -32.39 15.35
CA LEU A 15 -15.44 -31.06 15.95
C LEU A 15 -14.03 -30.48 16.12
N VAL A 16 -13.04 -31.30 16.48
CA VAL A 16 -11.64 -30.86 16.62
C VAL A 16 -11.04 -30.51 15.26
N LEU A 17 -11.28 -31.35 14.23
CA LEU A 17 -10.83 -31.08 12.87
C LEU A 17 -11.46 -29.81 12.28
N TRP A 18 -12.73 -29.53 12.60
CA TRP A 18 -13.40 -28.29 12.19
C TRP A 18 -12.80 -27.03 12.83
N ARG A 19 -12.21 -27.15 14.04
CA ARG A 19 -11.63 -26.02 14.78
C ARG A 19 -10.14 -25.79 14.49
N ALA A 20 -9.50 -26.66 13.72
CA ALA A 20 -8.06 -26.62 13.48
C ALA A 20 -7.62 -25.66 12.35
N ASN A 21 -8.54 -24.93 11.70
CA ASN A 21 -8.21 -24.09 10.55
C ASN A 21 -8.04 -22.59 10.85
N GLU A 22 -7.93 -22.21 12.12
CA GLU A 22 -7.59 -20.83 12.48
C GLU A 22 -6.06 -20.67 12.42
N LEU A 23 -5.56 -20.26 11.25
CA LEU A 23 -4.19 -19.74 11.14
C LEU A 23 -4.12 -18.47 11.98
N VAL A 24 -3.50 -18.54 13.15
CA VAL A 24 -3.25 -17.36 13.97
C VAL A 24 -2.18 -16.52 13.27
N GLU A 25 -2.61 -15.56 12.47
CA GLU A 25 -1.74 -14.52 11.92
C GLU A 25 -1.44 -13.52 13.05
N ALA A 26 -0.27 -13.66 13.67
CA ALA A 26 0.12 -12.84 14.81
C ALA A 26 0.50 -11.40 14.43
N CYS A 27 0.82 -11.15 13.15
CA CYS A 27 1.10 -9.81 12.65
C CYS A 27 -0.19 -9.09 12.28
N SER A 28 -0.45 -7.93 12.89
CA SER A 28 -1.62 -7.10 12.58
C SER A 28 -1.17 -5.73 12.08
N CYS A 29 -1.61 -5.36 10.88
CA CYS A 29 -1.31 -4.09 10.23
C CYS A 29 -2.58 -3.26 10.06
N ALA A 30 -2.47 -1.94 10.29
CA ALA A 30 -3.56 -1.04 9.94
C ALA A 30 -3.65 -0.92 8.40
N PRO A 31 -4.86 -0.93 7.80
CA PRO A 31 -4.99 -0.66 6.37
C PRO A 31 -4.42 0.73 6.10
N VAL A 32 -3.59 0.90 5.07
CA VAL A 32 -3.00 2.20 4.68
C VAL A 32 -3.31 2.51 3.22
N HIS A 33 -3.65 3.77 2.93
CA HIS A 33 -3.83 4.20 1.54
C HIS A 33 -2.46 4.22 0.82
N PRO A 34 -2.34 3.82 -0.46
CA PRO A 34 -1.05 3.73 -1.16
C PRO A 34 -0.23 5.03 -1.14
N GLN A 35 -0.90 6.18 -1.19
CA GLN A 35 -0.24 7.47 -1.05
C GLN A 35 0.38 7.66 0.35
N GLN A 36 -0.36 7.29 1.40
CA GLN A 36 0.15 7.40 2.77
C GLN A 36 1.32 6.45 2.99
N ALA A 37 1.26 5.24 2.44
CA ALA A 37 2.39 4.30 2.49
C ALA A 37 3.63 4.87 1.79
N PHE A 38 3.48 5.48 0.61
CA PHE A 38 4.55 6.19 -0.08
C PHE A 38 5.15 7.33 0.76
N CYS A 39 4.31 8.08 1.47
CA CYS A 39 4.75 9.20 2.29
C CYS A 39 5.46 8.75 3.58
N ASN A 40 5.00 7.67 4.21
CA ASN A 40 5.56 7.13 5.45
C ASN A 40 6.86 6.34 5.24
N ALA A 41 7.04 5.74 4.06
CA ALA A 41 8.25 5.00 3.71
C ALA A 41 9.44 5.94 3.47
N ASP A 42 10.65 5.48 3.79
CA ASP A 42 11.86 6.26 3.53
C ASP A 42 12.36 5.99 2.11
N VAL A 43 12.20 4.75 1.67
CA VAL A 43 12.61 4.27 0.35
C VAL A 43 11.43 3.59 -0.34
N VAL A 44 11.25 3.90 -1.62
CA VAL A 44 10.26 3.26 -2.51
C VAL A 44 10.92 2.95 -3.84
N ILE A 45 11.02 1.66 -4.15
CA ILE A 45 11.71 1.15 -5.34
C ILE A 45 10.82 0.18 -6.13
N ARG A 46 11.05 0.11 -7.44
CA ARG A 46 10.65 -1.01 -8.28
C ARG A 46 11.87 -1.91 -8.47
N ALA A 47 11.76 -3.17 -8.06
CA ALA A 47 12.87 -4.10 -8.10
C ALA A 47 12.42 -5.53 -8.44
N LYS A 48 13.38 -6.35 -8.87
CA LYS A 48 13.24 -7.81 -9.01
C LYS A 48 14.02 -8.49 -7.92
N VAL A 49 13.45 -9.51 -7.28
CA VAL A 49 14.15 -10.34 -6.31
C VAL A 49 14.89 -11.44 -7.07
N VAL A 50 16.21 -11.49 -6.94
CA VAL A 50 17.07 -12.43 -7.65
C VAL A 50 17.56 -13.58 -6.77
N GLY A 51 17.57 -13.39 -5.45
CA GLY A 51 18.05 -14.39 -4.51
C GLY A 51 17.52 -14.14 -3.11
N GLU A 52 17.58 -15.18 -2.29
CA GLU A 52 17.20 -15.20 -0.89
C GLU A 52 18.32 -15.88 -0.10
N ARG A 53 18.74 -15.28 1.01
CA ARG A 53 19.73 -15.83 1.92
C ARG A 53 19.35 -15.55 3.38
N GLU A 54 19.49 -16.55 4.24
CA GLU A 54 19.40 -16.35 5.69
C GLU A 54 20.71 -15.75 6.21
N VAL A 55 20.62 -14.70 7.01
CA VAL A 55 21.78 -14.06 7.67
C VAL A 55 21.55 -13.96 9.16
N ASP A 56 22.60 -14.20 9.93
CA ASP A 56 22.57 -14.05 11.39
C ASP A 56 22.81 -12.58 11.75
N SER A 57 21.85 -11.96 12.43
CA SER A 57 21.84 -10.56 12.88
C SER A 57 22.08 -10.47 14.39
N GLY A 58 23.16 -11.11 14.85
CA GLY A 58 23.55 -11.15 16.26
C GLY A 58 22.72 -12.11 17.10
N ASN A 59 22.75 -11.92 18.42
CA ASN A 59 22.11 -12.81 19.38
C ASN A 59 21.06 -12.05 20.20
N ASP A 60 19.99 -12.73 20.59
CA ASP A 60 19.00 -12.21 21.52
C ASP A 60 19.54 -12.11 22.96
N ILE A 61 18.72 -11.58 23.87
CA ILE A 61 19.06 -11.43 25.30
C ILE A 61 19.39 -12.78 25.97
N TYR A 62 18.90 -13.89 25.40
CA TYR A 62 19.10 -15.25 25.90
C TYR A 62 20.25 -15.99 25.19
N GLY A 63 20.97 -15.32 24.27
CA GLY A 63 22.10 -15.88 23.54
C GLY A 63 21.75 -16.66 22.27
N ASN A 64 20.48 -16.69 21.85
CA ASN A 64 20.05 -17.36 20.61
C ASN A 64 20.33 -16.48 19.38
N PRO A 65 20.79 -17.04 18.25
CA PRO A 65 21.03 -16.27 17.04
C PRO A 65 19.71 -15.72 16.46
N ILE A 66 19.67 -14.42 16.19
CA ILE A 66 18.56 -13.74 15.52
C ILE A 66 18.78 -13.87 14.02
N LYS A 67 18.00 -14.72 13.38
CA LYS A 67 18.03 -14.85 11.92
C LYS A 67 17.21 -13.75 11.26
N ARG A 68 17.72 -13.19 10.16
CA ARG A 68 16.99 -12.35 9.22
C ARG A 68 17.07 -12.94 7.83
N ILE A 69 16.03 -12.74 7.04
CA ILE A 69 16.07 -13.08 5.62
C ILE A 69 16.56 -11.86 4.87
N GLN A 70 17.57 -12.05 4.04
CA GLN A 70 18.08 -11.06 3.12
C GLN A 70 17.72 -11.47 1.70
N TYR A 71 16.97 -10.59 1.02
CA TYR A 71 16.70 -10.70 -0.40
C TYR A 71 17.70 -9.87 -1.17
N GLU A 72 18.32 -10.49 -2.16
CA GLU A 72 19.12 -9.79 -3.15
C GLU A 72 18.17 -9.24 -4.20
N VAL A 73 18.22 -7.93 -4.41
CA VAL A 73 17.30 -7.24 -5.31
C VAL A 73 18.04 -6.50 -6.41
N LYS A 74 17.54 -6.62 -7.63
CA LYS A 74 17.96 -5.80 -8.75
C LYS A 74 17.01 -4.62 -8.88
N GLN A 75 17.45 -3.45 -8.43
CA GLN A 75 16.70 -2.21 -8.57
C GLN A 75 16.52 -1.85 -10.05
N ILE A 76 15.28 -1.55 -10.45
CA ILE A 76 14.94 -1.07 -11.79
C ILE A 76 14.75 0.44 -11.78
N LYS A 77 14.04 0.94 -10.78
CA LYS A 77 13.74 2.37 -10.63
C LYS A 77 13.53 2.73 -9.17
N MET A 78 14.14 3.83 -8.74
CA MET A 78 13.84 4.46 -7.46
C MET A 78 12.81 5.58 -7.65
N PHE A 79 11.79 5.61 -6.78
CA PHE A 79 10.79 6.67 -6.73
C PHE A 79 11.01 7.62 -5.56
N LYS A 80 11.52 7.09 -4.44
CA LYS A 80 11.83 7.83 -3.22
C LYS A 80 13.03 7.15 -2.55
N GLY A 81 14.00 7.91 -2.07
CA GLY A 81 15.18 7.39 -1.38
C GLY A 81 16.45 8.20 -1.64
N PRO A 82 17.59 7.76 -1.08
CA PRO A 82 18.90 8.35 -1.33
C PRO A 82 19.41 8.07 -2.75
N ASN A 83 20.44 8.78 -3.21
CA ASN A 83 21.03 8.56 -4.55
C ASN A 83 21.80 7.23 -4.70
N GLN A 84 21.86 6.41 -3.66
CA GLN A 84 22.51 5.10 -3.69
C GLN A 84 21.48 4.02 -4.01
N ASP A 85 21.83 3.10 -4.89
CA ASP A 85 20.97 1.97 -5.22
C ASP A 85 20.85 0.99 -4.04
N ILE A 86 19.66 0.40 -3.91
CA ILE A 86 19.40 -0.63 -2.92
C ILE A 86 19.72 -2.00 -3.51
N GLU A 87 20.68 -2.69 -2.89
CA GLU A 87 21.11 -4.03 -3.31
C GLU A 87 20.46 -5.14 -2.47
N ALA A 88 20.09 -4.81 -1.23
CA ALA A 88 19.60 -5.77 -0.26
C ALA A 88 18.32 -5.31 0.45
N VAL A 89 17.39 -6.24 0.62
CA VAL A 89 16.17 -6.05 1.39
C VAL A 89 16.15 -7.05 2.54
N PHE A 90 16.08 -6.57 3.77
CA PHE A 90 15.98 -7.39 4.96
C PHE A 90 14.54 -7.51 5.44
N THR A 91 14.17 -8.69 5.90
CA THR A 91 12.88 -8.92 6.57
C THR A 91 13.01 -9.97 7.66
N ALA A 92 11.98 -10.08 8.49
CA ALA A 92 11.90 -11.09 9.53
C ALA A 92 11.63 -12.49 8.92
N PRO A 93 12.09 -13.58 9.57
CA PRO A 93 12.06 -14.91 8.97
C PRO A 93 10.67 -15.55 8.91
N VAL A 94 9.76 -15.14 9.80
CA VAL A 94 8.42 -15.73 9.90
C VAL A 94 7.34 -14.65 9.84
N SER A 95 6.21 -14.96 9.21
CA SER A 95 5.05 -14.06 9.08
C SER A 95 4.47 -13.63 10.43
N ALA A 96 4.61 -14.46 11.47
CA ALA A 96 4.18 -14.14 12.82
C ALA A 96 4.85 -12.89 13.41
N VAL A 97 6.09 -12.57 13.00
CA VAL A 97 6.81 -11.34 13.35
C VAL A 97 6.87 -10.35 12.19
N CYS A 98 5.83 -10.36 11.35
CA CYS A 98 5.69 -9.49 10.17
C CYS A 98 6.75 -9.71 9.07
N GLY A 99 7.27 -10.93 8.96
CA GLY A 99 8.17 -11.34 7.88
C GLY A 99 7.46 -11.50 6.54
N VAL A 100 8.13 -11.08 5.46
CA VAL A 100 7.57 -11.12 4.09
C VAL A 100 8.24 -12.22 3.27
N THR A 101 7.43 -13.01 2.57
CA THR A 101 7.94 -13.99 1.59
C THR A 101 7.84 -13.42 0.18
N LEU A 102 8.98 -13.26 -0.50
CA LEU A 102 9.04 -12.76 -1.87
C LEU A 102 9.49 -13.86 -2.84
N ASP A 103 9.01 -13.79 -4.08
CA ASP A 103 9.38 -14.76 -5.12
C ASP A 103 10.78 -14.45 -5.68
N ALA A 104 11.78 -15.23 -5.25
CA ALA A 104 13.17 -15.11 -5.69
C ALA A 104 13.44 -15.66 -7.10
N SER A 105 12.41 -16.02 -7.87
CA SER A 105 12.58 -16.54 -9.25
C SER A 105 13.10 -15.49 -10.25
N GLY A 106 13.22 -14.20 -9.88
CA GLY A 106 13.66 -13.12 -10.79
C GLY A 106 12.66 -12.75 -11.90
N LYS A 107 11.52 -13.44 -11.98
CA LYS A 107 10.51 -13.25 -13.03
C LYS A 107 9.54 -12.11 -12.71
N LYS A 108 9.19 -11.96 -11.43
CA LYS A 108 8.21 -10.97 -10.97
C LYS A 108 8.90 -9.69 -10.54
N GLU A 109 8.25 -8.59 -10.87
CA GLU A 109 8.64 -7.26 -10.43
C GLU A 109 7.75 -6.83 -9.28
N TYR A 110 8.35 -6.21 -8.28
CA TYR A 110 7.65 -5.72 -7.10
C TYR A 110 7.87 -4.23 -6.97
N LEU A 111 6.81 -3.53 -6.57
CA LEU A 111 6.94 -2.25 -5.89
C LEU A 111 7.17 -2.56 -4.41
N ILE A 112 8.26 -2.06 -3.87
CA ILE A 112 8.66 -2.28 -2.49
C ILE A 112 8.84 -0.91 -1.84
N SER A 113 8.05 -0.64 -0.81
CA SER A 113 8.28 0.46 0.12
C SER A 113 8.89 -0.06 1.41
N GLY A 114 9.72 0.72 2.09
CA GLY A 114 10.22 0.33 3.40
C GLY A 114 11.07 1.40 4.06
N LYS A 115 11.78 1.00 5.10
CA LYS A 115 12.69 1.84 5.87
C LYS A 115 14.12 1.67 5.36
N ALA A 116 14.81 2.79 5.17
CA ALA A 116 16.22 2.76 4.77
C ALA A 116 17.05 2.24 5.95
N ASP A 117 17.96 1.32 5.64
CA ASP A 117 19.01 0.88 6.56
C ASP A 117 20.37 1.41 6.07
N THR A 118 21.40 1.24 6.88
CA THR A 118 22.76 1.66 6.54
C THR A 118 23.35 0.81 5.41
N GLY A 119 24.15 1.44 4.52
CA GLY A 119 24.93 0.73 3.50
C GLY A 119 24.12 0.16 2.32
N GLY A 120 23.19 0.94 1.75
CA GLY A 120 22.47 0.53 0.53
C GLY A 120 21.48 -0.63 0.75
N SER A 121 21.01 -0.79 1.98
CA SER A 121 20.04 -1.81 2.36
C SER A 121 18.74 -1.18 2.83
N MET A 122 17.64 -1.93 2.80
CA MET A 122 16.36 -1.50 3.38
C MET A 122 15.71 -2.63 4.16
N HIS A 123 14.91 -2.26 5.17
CA HIS A 123 14.11 -3.20 5.94
C HIS A 123 12.64 -3.11 5.56
N VAL A 124 12.00 -4.27 5.41
CA VAL A 124 10.58 -4.39 5.05
C VAL A 124 9.85 -5.38 5.95
N THR A 125 8.58 -5.11 6.13
CA THR A 125 7.63 -5.88 6.94
C THR A 125 6.34 -6.13 6.16
N LEU A 126 5.49 -7.03 6.66
CA LEU A 126 4.16 -7.28 6.09
C LEU A 126 3.26 -6.02 6.08
N CYS A 127 3.56 -5.03 6.91
CA CYS A 127 2.78 -3.79 6.97
C CYS A 127 3.23 -2.74 5.94
N ASP A 128 4.37 -2.97 5.28
CA ASP A 128 4.83 -2.09 4.22
C ASP A 128 4.07 -2.35 2.91
N TYR A 129 4.05 -1.35 2.04
CA TYR A 129 3.35 -1.47 0.75
C TYR A 129 4.21 -2.22 -0.26
N ILE A 130 3.98 -3.54 -0.30
CA ILE A 130 4.66 -4.47 -1.20
C ILE A 130 3.62 -5.10 -2.12
N MET A 131 3.70 -4.79 -3.40
CA MET A 131 2.75 -5.29 -4.40
C MET A 131 3.45 -5.69 -5.70
N PRO A 132 3.01 -6.77 -6.37
CA PRO A 132 3.48 -7.07 -7.72
C PRO A 132 3.21 -5.90 -8.66
N TRP A 133 4.20 -5.51 -9.46
CA TRP A 133 4.12 -4.34 -10.32
C TRP A 133 2.97 -4.45 -11.33
N ASP A 134 2.70 -5.65 -11.83
CA ASP A 134 1.63 -5.89 -12.81
C ASP A 134 0.22 -5.77 -12.21
N SER A 135 0.09 -5.94 -10.90
CA SER A 135 -1.19 -5.79 -10.19
C SER A 135 -1.59 -4.33 -9.94
N LEU A 136 -0.64 -3.39 -10.07
CA LEU A 136 -0.89 -1.96 -9.85
C LEU A 136 -1.65 -1.35 -11.03
N SER A 137 -2.67 -0.55 -10.73
CA SER A 137 -3.40 0.23 -11.72
C SER A 137 -2.50 1.26 -12.40
N ASN A 138 -2.84 1.64 -13.65
CA ASN A 138 -2.12 2.68 -14.38
C ASN A 138 -2.10 4.02 -13.63
N THR A 139 -3.15 4.32 -12.85
CA THR A 139 -3.24 5.52 -12.02
C THR A 139 -2.26 5.47 -10.85
N GLN A 140 -2.13 4.31 -10.17
CA GLN A 140 -1.13 4.12 -9.11
C GLN A 140 0.30 4.22 -9.65
N LYS A 141 0.58 3.57 -10.78
CA LYS A 141 1.89 3.65 -11.46
C LYS A 141 2.30 5.08 -11.80
N LYS A 142 1.37 5.88 -12.35
CA LYS A 142 1.58 7.31 -12.60
C LYS A 142 1.72 8.12 -11.30
N GLY A 143 0.97 7.72 -10.26
CA GLY A 143 0.98 8.36 -8.95
C GLY A 143 2.36 8.36 -8.27
N LEU A 144 3.07 7.23 -8.36
CA LEU A 144 4.41 7.03 -7.78
C LEU A 144 5.48 7.99 -8.29
N SER A 145 5.33 8.52 -9.52
CA SER A 145 6.39 9.34 -10.12
C SER A 145 6.46 10.74 -9.53
N GLN A 146 5.32 11.36 -9.21
CA GLN A 146 5.27 12.74 -8.69
C GLN A 146 4.05 13.03 -7.81
N ARG A 147 2.87 12.46 -8.12
CA ARG A 147 1.62 12.86 -7.46
C ARG A 147 1.57 12.50 -5.98
N TYR A 148 2.09 11.34 -5.59
CA TYR A 148 2.10 10.94 -4.19
C TYR A 148 2.98 11.85 -3.35
N GLN A 149 4.17 12.21 -3.85
CA GLN A 149 5.06 13.17 -3.19
C GLN A 149 4.39 14.52 -2.94
N MET A 150 3.69 15.06 -3.95
CA MET A 150 2.99 16.36 -3.84
C MET A 150 1.87 16.36 -2.78
N GLY A 151 1.28 15.20 -2.50
CA GLY A 151 0.20 15.10 -1.52
C GLY A 151 0.64 14.50 -0.19
N CYS A 152 1.95 14.38 0.10
CA CYS A 152 2.41 13.98 1.44
C CYS A 152 2.13 15.03 2.51
N GLU A 153 1.92 16.29 2.11
CA GLU A 153 1.44 17.35 3.00
C GLU A 153 -0.05 17.18 3.37
N CYS A 154 -0.79 16.36 2.61
CA CYS A 154 -2.20 16.10 2.86
C CYS A 154 -2.34 14.93 3.85
N LYS A 155 -3.12 15.13 4.93
CA LYS A 155 -3.48 14.04 5.84
C LYS A 155 -4.66 13.25 5.27
N VAL A 156 -4.41 12.03 4.84
CA VAL A 156 -5.47 11.10 4.41
C VAL A 156 -6.20 10.61 5.65
N ARG A 157 -7.47 11.01 5.84
CA ARG A 157 -8.31 10.52 6.94
C ARG A 157 -8.88 9.16 6.55
N GLN A 158 -8.65 8.16 7.39
CA GLN A 158 -9.30 6.86 7.27
C GLN A 158 -10.58 6.87 8.08
N GLN A 159 -11.73 6.81 7.41
CA GLN A 159 -13.01 6.63 8.08
C GLN A 159 -13.28 5.13 8.21
N ARG A 160 -13.57 4.67 9.43
CA ARG A 160 -13.77 3.25 9.79
C ARG A 160 -15.16 2.72 9.42
N THR A 161 -16.02 3.55 8.85
CA THR A 161 -17.40 3.26 8.50
C THR A 161 -17.63 3.68 7.06
N GLU A 162 -17.90 2.69 6.20
CA GLU A 162 -18.17 2.81 4.76
C GLU A 162 -17.07 3.41 3.88
N SER A 163 -16.81 2.73 2.77
CA SER A 163 -15.85 3.11 1.73
C SER A 163 -16.33 4.33 0.96
N VAL A 164 -16.19 5.51 1.55
CA VAL A 164 -16.14 6.79 0.85
C VAL A 164 -14.71 7.33 1.02
N CYS A 165 -13.94 7.33 -0.07
CA CYS A 165 -12.68 8.06 -0.12
C CYS A 165 -12.97 9.57 -0.09
N GLU A 166 -13.22 10.14 1.09
CA GLU A 166 -13.20 11.58 1.27
C GLU A 166 -11.74 12.08 1.23
N CYS A 167 -11.28 12.41 0.02
CA CYS A 167 -10.26 13.44 -0.19
C CYS A 167 -10.89 14.84 -0.01
N LEU A 168 -11.70 15.05 1.03
CA LEU A 168 -12.42 16.29 1.21
C LEU A 168 -11.44 17.42 1.60
N LEU A 169 -11.27 18.36 0.68
CA LEU A 169 -10.84 19.76 0.88
C LEU A 169 -9.36 20.09 1.15
N LEU A 170 -8.40 19.50 0.44
CA LEU A 170 -7.11 20.18 0.21
C LEU A 170 -6.61 20.16 -1.24
N LEU A 171 -7.09 19.22 -2.07
CA LEU A 171 -6.70 19.17 -3.48
C LEU A 171 -7.52 20.11 -4.37
N GLU A 172 -8.76 20.46 -4.00
CA GLU A 172 -9.55 21.42 -4.78
C GLU A 172 -8.91 22.81 -4.83
N ASN A 173 -8.21 23.23 -3.77
CA ASN A 173 -7.53 24.52 -3.71
C ASN A 173 -6.16 24.51 -4.43
N LYS A 174 -5.40 23.40 -4.38
CA LYS A 174 -4.07 23.31 -5.02
C LYS A 174 -4.15 22.99 -6.53
N VAL A 175 -5.17 22.25 -6.98
CA VAL A 175 -5.44 22.03 -8.42
C VAL A 175 -5.98 23.30 -9.09
N ARG A 176 -6.71 24.16 -8.34
CA ARG A 176 -7.11 25.50 -8.83
C ARG A 176 -5.92 26.42 -9.11
N LEU A 177 -4.86 26.37 -8.30
CA LEU A 177 -3.70 27.26 -8.43
C LEU A 177 -2.73 26.85 -9.54
N ASN A 178 -2.66 25.56 -9.90
CA ASN A 178 -1.70 25.03 -10.87
C ASN A 178 -2.28 24.74 -12.27
N ARG A 179 -3.54 25.11 -12.55
CA ARG A 179 -4.04 25.06 -13.93
C ARG A 179 -3.64 26.36 -14.65
N PRO A 180 -2.80 26.33 -15.70
CA PRO A 180 -2.53 27.51 -16.52
C PRO A 180 -3.86 28.06 -17.07
N ASN A 181 -3.96 29.38 -17.04
CA ASN A 181 -5.17 30.16 -17.25
C ASN A 181 -5.66 30.01 -18.70
N GLU A 182 -6.49 29.00 -18.97
CA GLU A 182 -7.23 28.90 -20.23
C GLU A 182 -8.59 29.57 -20.03
N THR A 183 -8.67 30.78 -20.58
CA THR A 183 -9.79 31.70 -20.65
C THR A 183 -11.10 30.97 -20.99
N ARG A 184 -12.08 31.07 -20.09
CA ARG A 184 -13.50 30.96 -20.43
C ARG A 184 -14.18 32.27 -20.06
N GLU A 185 -14.13 33.22 -20.99
CA GLU A 185 -15.25 34.14 -21.20
C GLU A 185 -16.53 33.31 -21.32
N ALA A 186 -17.48 33.58 -20.44
CA ALA A 186 -18.81 33.02 -20.50
C ALA A 186 -19.68 33.94 -21.39
N PRO A 187 -20.38 33.43 -22.42
CA PRO A 187 -21.48 34.15 -23.01
C PRO A 187 -22.80 33.61 -22.43
N GLN A 188 -23.25 34.19 -21.32
CA GLN A 188 -24.65 34.06 -20.88
C GLN A 188 -25.23 35.39 -20.43
N GLN A 189 -25.36 36.33 -21.37
CA GLN A 189 -26.22 37.51 -21.23
C GLN A 189 -27.39 37.57 -22.21
N GLN A 190 -27.65 36.53 -23.01
CA GLN A 190 -28.72 36.60 -24.02
C GLN A 190 -30.11 36.08 -23.61
N LEU A 191 -30.36 35.70 -22.34
CA LEU A 191 -31.68 35.17 -21.94
C LEU A 191 -32.54 36.10 -21.08
N GLN A 192 -32.14 37.37 -20.86
CA GLN A 192 -32.98 38.35 -20.15
C GLN A 192 -33.55 39.47 -21.02
N GLN A 193 -33.11 39.62 -22.28
CA GLN A 193 -33.71 40.60 -23.21
C GLN A 193 -34.95 40.06 -23.97
N GLN A 194 -35.18 38.75 -24.02
CA GLN A 194 -36.38 38.20 -24.68
C GLN A 194 -37.65 38.18 -23.81
N THR A 195 -37.55 38.48 -22.52
CA THR A 195 -38.69 38.52 -21.60
C THR A 195 -39.35 39.90 -21.51
N SER A 196 -38.72 40.96 -22.04
CA SER A 196 -39.30 42.31 -22.11
C SER A 196 -40.07 42.62 -23.40
N GLU A 197 -39.84 41.89 -24.50
CA GLU A 197 -40.58 42.11 -25.76
C GLU A 197 -41.88 41.29 -25.89
N ARG A 198 -42.10 40.25 -25.08
CA ARG A 198 -43.40 39.54 -25.04
C ARG A 198 -44.49 40.21 -24.18
N ARG A 199 -44.16 41.31 -23.48
CA ARG A 199 -45.14 42.11 -22.72
C ARG A 199 -45.60 43.40 -23.42
N LEU A 200 -45.11 43.70 -24.63
CA LEU A 200 -45.62 44.80 -25.47
C LEU A 200 -46.40 44.34 -26.72
N SER A 201 -46.64 43.04 -26.88
CA SER A 201 -47.59 42.50 -27.89
C SER A 201 -48.87 41.93 -27.27
N ARG A 202 -49.13 42.23 -25.99
CA ARG A 202 -50.44 42.08 -25.35
C ARG A 202 -50.82 43.40 -24.70
N LEU A 203 -51.52 44.20 -25.48
CA LEU A 203 -52.80 44.78 -25.02
C LEU A 203 -53.60 43.73 -24.25
#